data_AF-S7SV96-F1
#
_entry.id   AF-S7SV96-F1
#
_cell.length_a   1.000
_cell.length_b   1.000
_cell.length_c   1.000
_cell.angle_alpha   90.00
_cell.angle_beta   90.00
_cell.angle_gamma   90.00
#
_symmetry.space_group_name_H-M   'P 1'
#
loop_
_entity.id
_entity.type
_entity.pdbx_description
1 polymer ?
#
loop_
_entity_poly.entity_id
_entity_poly.type
_entity_poly.pdbx_seq_one_letter_code
_entity_poly.pdbx_strand_id
1 'polypeptide(L)'
;MGGSGIWEKKIYVLDTNVLLQDPYSIFAFEDNEVVIPAVVLEEVDSKKRYMDEIGRNARQVSKLIDRLRENGKLHEKIPLENGGALRIELNPSFVSSTARNFCRKNK
;
A
#
# COMPACT_ATOMS: atom_id res chain seq x y z
N MET A 1 2.47 28.46 26.28
CA MET A 1 1.66 28.16 25.07
C MET A 1 2.55 27.38 24.12
N GLY A 2 2.48 26.05 24.18
CA GLY A 2 3.31 25.17 23.36
C GLY A 2 2.73 25.08 21.95
N GLY A 3 3.57 25.33 20.94
CA GLY A 3 3.17 25.22 19.54
C GLY A 3 2.65 23.82 19.24
N SER A 4 1.38 23.74 18.87
CA SER A 4 0.77 22.56 18.29
C SER A 4 1.43 22.31 16.94
N GLY A 5 2.51 21.53 16.92
CA GLY A 5 3.05 20.97 15.70
C GLY A 5 1.97 20.10 15.06
N ILE A 6 1.34 20.61 14.02
CA ILE A 6 0.54 19.80 13.11
C ILE A 6 1.51 18.84 12.42
N TRP A 7 1.67 17.65 12.96
CA TRP A 7 2.37 16.56 12.28
C TRP A 7 1.51 16.17 11.07
N GLU A 8 1.87 16.68 9.88
CA GLU A 8 1.21 16.31 8.63
C GLU A 8 1.39 14.80 8.41
N LYS A 9 0.28 14.05 8.49
CA LYS A 9 0.26 12.66 8.06
C LYS A 9 0.63 12.60 6.59
N LYS A 10 1.65 11.81 6.27
CA LYS A 10 2.10 11.63 4.90
C LYS A 10 1.23 10.60 4.21
N ILE A 11 1.11 10.74 2.89
CA ILE A 11 0.50 9.74 2.02
C ILE A 11 1.64 9.06 1.26
N TYR A 12 1.70 7.75 1.37
CA TYR A 12 2.65 6.89 0.67
C TYR A 12 1.92 6.12 -0.41
N VAL A 13 2.43 6.18 -1.63
CA VAL A 13 1.94 5.35 -2.73
C VAL A 13 2.81 4.11 -2.83
N LEU A 14 2.20 2.94 -2.70
CA LEU A 14 2.89 1.66 -2.83
C LEU A 14 2.86 1.16 -4.28
N ASP A 15 4.03 0.70 -4.71
CA ASP A 15 4.26 0.10 -6.01
C ASP A 15 4.29 -1.43 -5.89
N THR A 16 3.93 -2.13 -6.96
CA THR A 16 4.06 -3.57 -7.09
C THR A 16 5.43 -4.08 -6.68
N ASN A 17 6.51 -3.40 -7.08
CA ASN A 17 7.87 -3.87 -6.75
C ASN A 17 8.12 -3.94 -5.24
N VAL A 18 7.59 -2.97 -4.48
CA VAL A 18 7.72 -2.93 -3.02
C VAL A 18 6.94 -4.08 -2.38
N LEU A 19 5.71 -4.33 -2.87
CA LEU A 19 4.86 -5.42 -2.41
C LEU A 19 5.46 -6.81 -2.73
N LEU A 20 6.07 -6.95 -3.91
CA LEU A 20 6.69 -8.20 -4.35
C LEU A 20 8.02 -8.48 -3.63
N GLN A 21 8.73 -7.45 -3.19
CA GLN A 21 9.93 -7.61 -2.37
C GLN A 21 9.60 -7.90 -0.91
N ASP A 22 8.56 -7.26 -0.37
CA ASP A 22 8.08 -7.49 0.99
C ASP A 22 6.54 -7.37 1.07
N PRO A 23 5.81 -8.49 1.28
CA PRO A 23 4.36 -8.47 1.37
C PRO A 23 3.84 -7.69 2.58
N TYR A 24 4.65 -7.52 3.63
CA TYR A 24 4.28 -6.80 4.85
C TYR A 24 4.62 -5.31 4.79
N SER A 25 5.17 -4.82 3.68
CA SER A 25 5.49 -3.40 3.47
C SER A 25 4.27 -2.49 3.68
N ILE A 26 3.04 -2.98 3.46
CA ILE A 26 1.78 -2.28 3.73
C ILE A 26 1.69 -1.78 5.19
N PHE A 27 2.28 -2.50 6.14
CA PHE A 27 2.23 -2.17 7.56
C PHE A 27 3.44 -1.36 8.04
N ALA A 28 4.42 -1.10 7.16
CA ALA A 28 5.69 -0.45 7.50
C ALA A 28 5.61 1.09 7.61
N PHE A 29 4.42 1.68 7.41
CA PHE A 29 4.24 3.14 7.33
C PHE A 29 3.66 3.79 8.60
N GLU A 30 3.72 3.10 9.74
CA GLU A 30 3.29 3.63 11.05
C GLU A 30 1.87 4.23 11.01
N ASP A 31 1.70 5.49 11.44
CA ASP A 31 0.41 6.18 11.52
C ASP A 31 -0.02 6.89 10.21
N ASN A 32 0.72 6.65 9.12
CA ASN A 32 0.54 7.31 7.84
C ASN A 32 -0.46 6.58 6.94
N GLU A 33 -0.86 7.27 5.87
CA GLU A 33 -1.77 6.73 4.88
C GLU A 33 -1.00 6.04 3.76
N VAL A 34 -1.42 4.81 3.44
CA VAL A 34 -0.88 3.98 2.38
C VAL A 34 -1.93 3.88 1.27
N VAL A 35 -1.52 4.16 0.04
CA VAL A 35 -2.37 4.10 -1.14
C VAL A 35 -1.78 3.11 -2.12
N ILE A 36 -2.56 2.11 -2.50
CA ILE A 36 -2.19 1.14 -3.53
C ILE A 36 -3.03 1.45 -4.78
N PRO A 37 -2.42 1.82 -5.91
CA PRO A 37 -3.15 1.95 -7.16
C PRO A 37 -3.80 0.62 -7.56
N ALA A 38 -5.02 0.64 -8.09
CA ALA A 38 -5.71 -0.59 -8.47
C ALA A 38 -4.95 -1.41 -9.54
N VAL A 39 -4.21 -0.72 -10.43
CA VAL A 39 -3.33 -1.36 -11.43
C VAL A 39 -2.24 -2.22 -10.78
N VAL A 40 -1.76 -1.86 -9.58
CA VAL A 40 -0.76 -2.65 -8.84
C VAL A 40 -1.33 -4.02 -8.45
N LEU A 41 -2.64 -4.12 -8.16
CA LEU A 41 -3.28 -5.40 -7.86
C LEU A 41 -3.27 -6.33 -9.07
N GLU A 42 -3.53 -5.80 -10.26
CA GLU A 42 -3.53 -6.56 -11.52
C GLU A 42 -2.12 -7.09 -11.82
N GLU A 43 -1.10 -6.26 -11.59
CA GLU A 43 0.30 -6.65 -11.73
C GLU A 43 0.70 -7.73 -10.72
N VAL A 44 0.31 -7.58 -9.45
CA VAL A 44 0.51 -8.60 -8.41
C VAL A 44 -0.18 -9.91 -8.81
N ASP A 45 -1.41 -9.85 -9.34
CA ASP A 45 -2.14 -11.05 -9.71
C ASP A 45 -1.45 -11.83 -10.83
N SER A 46 -0.97 -11.12 -11.85
CA SER A 46 -0.13 -11.68 -12.92
C SER A 46 1.14 -12.35 -12.38
N LYS A 47 1.72 -11.82 -11.29
CA LYS A 47 2.96 -12.33 -10.69
C LYS A 47 2.76 -13.58 -9.84
N LYS A 48 1.53 -13.90 -9.39
CA LYS A 48 1.25 -15.14 -8.62
C LYS A 48 1.60 -16.42 -9.37
N ARG A 49 1.63 -16.37 -10.71
CA ARG A 49 1.95 -17.51 -11.59
C ARG A 49 3.40 -17.97 -11.50
N TYR A 50 4.31 -17.08 -11.06
CA TYR A 50 5.71 -17.45 -10.90
C TYR A 50 5.86 -18.44 -9.73
N MET A 51 6.80 -19.36 -9.85
CA MET A 51 7.09 -20.39 -8.81
C MET A 51 8.28 -20.02 -7.93
N ASP A 52 8.80 -18.82 -8.09
CA ASP A 52 9.91 -18.25 -7.34
C ASP A 52 9.41 -17.49 -6.10
N GLU A 53 10.34 -16.80 -5.43
CA GLU A 53 10.06 -15.95 -4.27
C GLU A 53 9.07 -14.82 -4.62
N ILE A 54 9.21 -14.20 -5.79
CA ILE A 54 8.30 -13.14 -6.26
C ILE A 54 6.86 -13.66 -6.35
N GLY A 55 6.67 -14.85 -6.91
CA GLY A 55 5.35 -15.49 -6.97
C GLY A 55 4.79 -15.86 -5.60
N ARG A 56 5.63 -16.29 -4.64
CA ARG A 56 5.22 -16.53 -3.24
C ARG A 56 4.75 -15.23 -2.58
N ASN A 57 5.54 -14.17 -2.70
CA ASN A 57 5.24 -12.86 -2.14
C ASN A 57 3.95 -12.29 -2.77
N ALA A 58 3.79 -12.38 -4.10
CA ALA A 58 2.56 -11.97 -4.78
C ALA A 58 1.30 -12.66 -4.22
N ARG A 59 1.37 -13.98 -3.96
CA ARG A 59 0.26 -14.73 -3.33
C ARG A 59 0.00 -14.29 -1.90
N GLN A 60 1.04 -13.94 -1.14
CA GLN A 60 0.89 -13.39 0.21
C GLN A 60 0.26 -12.00 0.20
N VAL A 61 0.72 -11.10 -0.68
CA VAL A 61 0.12 -9.76 -0.87
C VAL A 61 -1.36 -9.89 -1.20
N SER A 62 -1.72 -10.73 -2.17
CA SER A 62 -3.12 -10.98 -2.55
C SER A 62 -3.95 -11.41 -1.34
N LYS A 63 -3.45 -12.35 -0.53
CA LYS A 63 -4.13 -12.78 0.70
C LYS A 63 -4.25 -11.68 1.74
N LEU A 64 -3.24 -10.84 1.91
CA LEU A 64 -3.28 -9.71 2.86
C LEU A 64 -4.33 -8.69 2.43
N ILE A 65 -4.38 -8.34 1.15
CA ILE A 65 -5.36 -7.40 0.60
C ILE A 65 -6.78 -7.97 0.72
N ASP A 66 -6.96 -9.26 0.42
CA ASP A 66 -8.25 -9.93 0.63
C ASP A 66 -8.69 -9.93 2.09
N ARG A 67 -7.78 -10.12 3.06
CA ARG A 67 -8.11 -9.96 4.49
C ARG A 67 -8.50 -8.54 4.84
N LEU A 68 -7.83 -7.54 4.27
CA LEU A 68 -8.17 -6.14 4.52
C LEU A 68 -9.55 -5.76 3.98
N ARG A 69 -10.05 -6.44 2.94
CA ARG A 69 -11.46 -6.31 2.48
C ARG A 69 -12.48 -6.71 3.53
N GLU A 70 -12.13 -7.62 4.42
CA GLU A 70 -13.03 -8.05 5.49
C GLU A 70 -13.22 -6.95 6.54
N ASN A 71 -12.24 -6.04 6.68
CA ASN A 71 -12.27 -4.93 7.62
C ASN A 71 -12.95 -3.66 7.06
N GLY A 72 -13.32 -3.63 5.77
CA GLY A 72 -13.96 -2.48 5.16
C GLY A 72 -13.82 -2.43 3.64
N LYS A 73 -14.29 -1.35 3.03
CA LYS A 73 -14.18 -1.17 1.58
C LYS A 73 -12.76 -0.74 1.21
N LEU A 74 -12.09 -1.51 0.34
CA LEU A 74 -10.73 -1.16 -0.12
C LEU A 74 -10.62 0.21 -0.78
N HIS A 75 -11.68 0.71 -1.43
CA HIS A 75 -11.67 2.04 -2.05
C HIS A 75 -11.90 3.17 -1.04
N GLU A 76 -12.23 2.84 0.21
CA GLU A 76 -12.29 3.75 1.34
C GLU A 76 -11.04 3.56 2.21
N LYS A 77 -10.81 4.48 3.17
CA LYS A 77 -9.70 4.36 4.11
C LYS A 77 -10.00 3.27 5.14
N ILE A 78 -9.29 2.15 5.06
CA ILE A 78 -9.33 1.07 6.03
C ILE A 78 -8.29 1.37 7.11
N PRO A 79 -8.69 1.55 8.38
CA PRO A 79 -7.74 1.72 9.47
C PRO A 79 -6.91 0.44 9.65
N LEU A 80 -5.60 0.62 9.76
CA LEU A 80 -4.67 -0.45 10.08
C LEU A 80 -4.41 -0.47 11.59
N GLU A 81 -4.01 -1.63 12.12
CA GLU A 81 -3.75 -1.81 13.55
C GLU A 81 -2.61 -0.93 14.09
N ASN A 82 -1.72 -0.48 13.22
CA ASN A 82 -0.60 0.42 13.53
C ASN A 82 -1.00 1.91 13.63
N GLY A 83 -2.29 2.24 13.48
CA GLY A 83 -2.80 3.62 13.52
C GLY A 83 -2.73 4.36 12.17
N GLY A 84 -2.21 3.69 11.14
CA GLY A 84 -2.24 4.14 9.75
C GLY A 84 -3.56 3.81 9.06
N ALA A 85 -3.63 4.09 7.76
CA ALA A 85 -4.77 3.72 6.94
C ALA A 85 -4.32 3.19 5.59
N LEU A 86 -5.01 2.18 5.06
CA LEU A 86 -4.84 1.69 3.70
C LEU A 86 -6.04 2.09 2.85
N ARG A 87 -5.81 2.53 1.62
CA ARG A 87 -6.84 2.53 0.57
C ARG A 87 -6.29 2.09 -0.77
N ILE A 88 -7.19 1.68 -1.64
CA ILE A 88 -6.94 1.34 -3.02
C ILE A 88 -7.51 2.43 -3.90
N GLU A 89 -6.63 3.00 -4.70
CA GLU A 89 -6.98 4.11 -5.58
C GLU A 89 -7.30 3.59 -6.98
N LEU A 90 -8.54 3.82 -7.41
CA LEU A 90 -9.03 3.40 -8.72
C LEU A 90 -8.70 4.42 -9.81
N ASN A 91 -8.38 5.66 -9.45
CA ASN A 91 -8.06 6.71 -10.42
C ASN A 91 -6.54 6.77 -10.72
N PRO A 92 -6.09 6.46 -11.95
CA PRO A 92 -4.67 6.54 -12.32
C PRO A 92 -4.09 7.95 -12.18
N SER A 93 -4.93 8.98 -12.32
CA SER A 93 -4.51 10.39 -12.23
C SER A 93 -4.08 10.81 -10.83
N PHE A 94 -4.49 10.06 -9.79
CA PHE A 94 -4.15 10.35 -8.39
C PHE A 94 -2.65 10.19 -8.11
N VAL A 95 -2.00 9.24 -8.78
CA VAL A 95 -0.56 8.98 -8.61
C VAL A 95 0.27 10.18 -9.05
N SER A 96 -0.15 10.86 -10.12
CA SER A 96 0.53 12.05 -10.66
C SER A 96 0.44 13.24 -9.70
N SER A 97 -0.71 13.44 -9.04
CA SER A 97 -0.92 14.59 -8.14
C SER A 97 -0.25 14.40 -6.77
N THR A 98 -0.09 13.15 -6.31
CA THR A 98 0.48 12.82 -4.98
C THR A 98 1.97 12.47 -5.04
N ALA A 99 2.61 12.59 -6.21
CA ALA A 99 3.97 12.10 -6.54
C ALA A 99 5.15 12.65 -5.69
N ARG A 100 4.93 13.37 -4.58
CA ARG A 100 6.02 13.86 -3.72
C ARG A 100 6.66 12.80 -2.82
N ASN A 101 5.99 11.69 -2.51
CA ASN A 101 6.49 10.68 -1.56
C ASN A 101 6.36 9.24 -2.11
N PHE A 102 6.91 8.97 -3.29
CA PHE A 102 7.00 7.61 -3.80
C PHE A 102 8.02 6.83 -2.96
N CYS A 103 7.56 5.81 -2.23
CA CYS A 103 8.46 4.96 -1.46
C CYS A 103 9.13 3.97 -2.41
N ARG A 104 10.26 4.35 -2.99
CA ARG A 104 11.15 3.42 -3.70
C ARG A 104 12.25 3.00 -2.72
N LYS A 105 12.06 1.90 -2.01
CA LYS A 105 13.18 1.25 -1.28
C LYS A 105 14.16 0.70 -2.32
N ASN A 106 15.04 1.57 -2.84
CA ASN A 106 16.29 1.09 -3.43
C ASN A 106 17.23 0.77 -2.27
N LYS A 107 17.61 -0.50 -2.13
CA LYS A 107 18.92 -0.87 -1.63
C LYS A 107 19.46 -2.00 -2.49
#